data_AF-A0A7J8B509-F1
#
_entry.id   AF-A0A7J8B509-F1
#
_cell.length_a   1.000
_cell.length_b   1.000
_cell.length_c   1.000
_cell.angle_alpha   90.00
_cell.angle_beta   90.00
_cell.angle_gamma   90.00
#
_symmetry.space_group_name_H-M   'P 1'
#
loop_
_entity.id
_entity.type
_entity.pdbx_description
1 polymer ?
#
loop_
_entity_poly.entity_id
_entity_poly.type
_entity_poly.pdbx_seq_one_letter_code
_entity_poly.pdbx_strand_id
1 'polypeptide(L)'
;MLSRPKPGESEVDLLRFQSQFLAAGAAPAVQLVKNGRRGATANLDQSRLQDQRDVVMLDTLPDLPPALVPAPLKRAKPSPGHSLADHVDPEERLNRHDQHITAVLTKIIERDTSSVAVNLPVPSGVAFPPVFHRSQERQGARPPASMWQPELPGTPSGHRKGAQGPGG
;
A
#
# COMPACT_ATOMS: atom_id res chain seq x y z
N MET A 1 -24.65 -12.06 31.69
CA MET A 1 -23.82 -11.23 30.80
C MET A 1 -24.61 -9.98 30.47
N LEU A 2 -24.03 -8.79 30.65
CA LEU A 2 -24.72 -7.55 30.28
C LEU A 2 -24.95 -7.53 28.77
N SER A 3 -26.13 -7.06 28.35
CA SER A 3 -26.50 -6.92 26.94
C SER A 3 -25.52 -6.00 26.21
N ARG A 4 -25.28 -6.26 24.91
CA ARG A 4 -24.47 -5.37 24.08
C ARG A 4 -25.17 -4.01 23.95
N PRO A 5 -24.45 -2.88 24.08
CA PRO A 5 -24.99 -1.55 23.80
C PRO A 5 -25.62 -1.50 22.40
N LYS A 6 -26.79 -0.86 22.28
CA LYS A 6 -27.49 -0.74 21.00
C LYS A 6 -26.89 0.36 20.14
N PRO A 7 -26.96 0.25 18.79
CA PRO A 7 -26.63 1.37 17.92
C PRO A 7 -27.53 2.57 18.25
N GLY A 8 -26.94 3.74 18.52
CA GLY A 8 -27.66 4.98 18.83
C GLY A 8 -27.70 5.37 20.31
N GLU A 9 -27.08 4.62 21.21
CA GLU A 9 -26.89 5.06 22.60
C GLU A 9 -25.84 6.17 22.70
N SER A 10 -26.01 7.08 23.66
CA SER A 10 -25.12 8.21 23.86
C SER A 10 -23.81 7.78 24.53
N GLU A 11 -22.76 8.59 24.42
CA GLU A 11 -21.46 8.29 25.06
C GLU A 11 -21.59 8.07 26.57
N VAL A 12 -22.44 8.85 27.24
CA VAL A 12 -22.67 8.71 28.69
C VAL A 12 -23.31 7.36 29.04
N ASP A 13 -24.17 6.82 28.18
CA ASP A 13 -24.79 5.51 28.38
C ASP A 13 -23.74 4.40 28.21
N LEU A 14 -22.88 4.51 27.19
CA LEU A 14 -21.77 3.58 26.95
C LEU A 14 -20.80 3.49 28.15
N LEU A 15 -20.43 4.64 28.72
CA LEU A 15 -19.55 4.69 29.91
C LEU A 15 -20.22 4.07 31.14
N ARG A 16 -21.54 4.24 31.28
CA ARG A 16 -22.30 3.59 32.35
C ARG A 16 -22.31 2.08 32.19
N PHE A 17 -22.54 1.56 30.98
CA PHE A 17 -22.46 0.12 30.72
C PHE A 17 -21.06 -0.45 30.99
N GLN A 18 -20.00 0.28 30.63
CA GLN A 18 -18.63 -0.15 30.89
C GLN A 18 -18.35 -0.24 32.39
N SER A 19 -18.69 0.80 33.16
CA SER A 19 -18.48 0.80 34.62
C SER A 19 -19.27 -0.32 35.30
N GLN A 20 -20.52 -0.56 34.87
CA GLN A 20 -21.32 -1.69 35.35
C GLN A 20 -20.71 -3.05 34.97
N PHE A 21 -20.16 -3.18 33.76
CA PHE A 21 -19.51 -4.42 33.32
C PHE A 21 -18.26 -4.74 34.15
N LEU A 22 -17.43 -3.73 34.41
CA LEU A 22 -16.22 -3.88 35.25
C LEU A 22 -16.59 -4.17 36.71
N ALA A 23 -17.57 -3.46 37.27
CA ALA A 23 -18.02 -3.65 38.65
C ALA A 23 -18.69 -5.01 38.88
N ALA A 24 -19.38 -5.55 37.88
CA ALA A 24 -20.01 -6.86 37.96
C ALA A 24 -19.00 -8.02 37.99
N GLY A 25 -17.72 -7.76 37.71
CA GLY A 25 -16.64 -8.77 37.78
C GLY A 25 -16.89 -9.99 36.88
N ALA A 26 -17.71 -9.84 35.84
CA ALA A 26 -18.10 -10.95 34.98
C ALA A 26 -16.88 -11.51 34.25
N ALA A 27 -16.77 -12.85 34.20
CA ALA A 27 -15.68 -13.50 33.48
C ALA A 27 -15.68 -13.06 32.00
N PRO A 28 -14.55 -12.53 31.49
CA PRO A 28 -14.48 -12.04 30.12
C PRO A 28 -14.70 -13.20 29.14
N ALA A 29 -15.57 -13.00 28.16
CA ALA A 29 -15.90 -14.01 27.15
C ALA A 29 -14.70 -14.35 26.24
N VAL A 30 -13.70 -13.47 26.17
CA VAL A 30 -12.46 -13.65 25.41
C VAL A 30 -11.29 -13.26 26.30
N GLN A 31 -10.46 -14.24 26.65
CA GLN A 31 -9.14 -13.99 27.22
C GLN A 31 -8.14 -13.90 26.07
N LEU A 32 -7.51 -12.73 25.90
CA LEU A 32 -6.42 -12.56 24.94
C LEU A 32 -5.17 -13.24 25.50
N VAL A 33 -5.02 -14.53 25.20
CA VAL A 33 -3.75 -15.23 25.37
C VAL A 33 -2.87 -14.83 24.19
N LYS A 34 -1.73 -14.18 24.46
CA LYS A 34 -0.72 -13.85 23.45
C LYS A 34 -0.13 -15.15 22.90
N ASN A 35 -0.77 -15.68 21.86
CA ASN A 35 -0.31 -16.82 21.10
C ASN A 35 0.56 -16.33 19.93
N GLY A 36 1.87 -16.50 20.06
CA GLY A 36 2.77 -16.43 18.91
C GLY A 36 2.39 -17.53 17.93
N ARG A 37 1.81 -17.15 16.79
CA ARG A 37 1.36 -18.09 15.75
C ARG A 37 2.54 -18.73 15.03
N ARG A 38 2.46 -20.03 14.76
CA ARG A 38 2.93 -20.61 13.49
C ARG A 38 1.92 -21.67 13.06
N GLY A 39 1.32 -21.45 11.88
CA GLY A 39 0.47 -22.41 11.21
C GLY A 39 1.28 -23.47 10.46
N ALA A 40 0.64 -24.60 10.14
CA ALA A 40 1.11 -25.55 9.14
C ALA A 40 -0.01 -26.52 8.72
N THR A 41 0.22 -27.14 7.54
CA THR A 41 -0.45 -28.26 6.84
C THR A 41 -1.34 -27.83 5.65
N ALA A 42 -1.21 -28.35 4.42
CA ALA A 42 -0.20 -29.20 3.75
C ALA A 42 -0.50 -29.24 2.22
N ASN A 43 0.57 -29.39 1.38
CA ASN A 43 0.70 -30.20 0.13
C ASN A 43 -0.27 -29.95 -1.06
N LEU A 44 0.03 -30.03 -2.38
CA LEU A 44 1.06 -30.52 -3.30
C LEU A 44 1.14 -29.47 -4.45
N ASP A 45 2.16 -29.30 -5.30
CA ASP A 45 2.63 -30.29 -6.27
C ASP A 45 3.88 -29.76 -7.01
N GLN A 46 4.71 -30.71 -7.43
CA GLN A 46 6.04 -30.50 -8.02
C GLN A 46 5.98 -30.10 -9.49
N SER A 47 7.16 -29.66 -9.95
CA SER A 47 7.64 -29.66 -11.35
C SER A 47 7.54 -28.32 -12.08
N ARG A 48 8.68 -27.61 -12.12
CA ARG A 48 9.46 -27.53 -13.36
C ARG A 48 10.77 -26.77 -13.20
N LEU A 49 11.81 -27.38 -13.77
CA LEU A 49 13.09 -26.80 -14.20
C LEU A 49 14.11 -26.53 -13.08
N GLN A 50 15.06 -27.46 -12.97
CA GLN A 50 16.31 -27.27 -12.24
C GLN A 50 17.15 -26.21 -12.94
N ASP A 51 16.93 -24.97 -12.51
CA ASP A 51 17.84 -23.86 -12.69
C ASP A 51 19.09 -24.12 -11.80
N GLN A 52 20.29 -23.88 -12.32
CA GLN A 52 21.58 -24.12 -11.64
C GLN A 52 21.74 -23.13 -10.47
N ARG A 53 20.98 -23.35 -9.40
CA ARG A 53 21.06 -22.59 -8.16
C ARG A 53 21.81 -23.41 -7.13
N ASP A 54 22.55 -22.74 -6.27
CA ASP A 54 23.18 -23.36 -5.11
C ASP A 54 22.06 -23.75 -4.13
N VAL A 55 21.64 -25.02 -4.19
CA VAL A 55 20.58 -25.56 -3.34
C VAL A 55 21.21 -26.46 -2.28
N VAL A 56 21.13 -26.01 -1.03
CA VAL A 56 21.48 -26.85 0.13
C VAL A 56 20.35 -27.83 0.42
N MET A 57 20.67 -29.11 0.45
CA MET A 57 19.73 -30.15 0.86
C MET A 57 19.56 -30.09 2.38
N LEU A 58 18.31 -30.02 2.84
CA LEU A 58 17.97 -29.92 4.28
C LEU A 58 17.79 -31.30 4.93
N ASP A 59 18.10 -32.37 4.20
CA ASP A 59 18.03 -33.77 4.63
C ASP A 59 18.98 -34.13 5.79
N THR A 60 19.98 -33.28 6.03
CA THR A 60 20.93 -33.41 7.16
C THR A 60 20.59 -32.55 8.38
N LEU A 61 19.49 -31.79 8.34
CA LEU A 61 19.03 -31.05 9.51
C LEU A 61 18.17 -31.96 10.41
N PRO A 62 18.32 -31.89 11.74
CA PRO A 62 17.46 -32.64 12.63
C PRO A 62 16.00 -32.17 12.47
N ASP A 63 15.09 -33.10 12.23
CA ASP A 63 13.63 -32.85 12.16
C ASP A 63 13.06 -32.34 13.50
N LEU A 64 13.82 -32.46 14.58
CA LEU A 64 13.43 -31.96 15.89
C LEU A 64 13.87 -30.50 16.07
N PRO A 65 12.96 -29.59 16.44
CA PRO A 65 13.34 -28.21 16.72
C PRO A 65 14.38 -28.16 17.85
N PRO A 66 15.37 -27.25 17.78
CA PRO A 66 16.35 -27.11 18.83
C PRO A 66 15.66 -26.82 20.17
N ALA A 67 16.17 -27.42 21.25
CA ALA A 67 15.59 -27.27 22.58
C ALA A 67 15.45 -25.78 22.95
N LEU A 68 14.21 -25.35 23.20
CA LEU A 68 13.90 -23.97 23.57
C LEU A 68 14.33 -23.74 25.02
N VAL A 69 15.62 -23.44 25.22
CA VAL A 69 16.08 -22.85 26.47
C VAL A 69 15.45 -21.46 26.62
N PRO A 70 14.87 -21.12 27.78
CA PRO A 70 14.34 -19.80 28.04
C PRO A 70 15.39 -18.75 27.67
N ALA A 71 15.00 -17.81 26.81
CA ALA A 71 15.89 -16.71 26.43
C ALA A 71 16.36 -15.99 27.71
N PRO A 72 17.65 -15.62 27.82
CA PRO A 72 18.14 -14.84 28.93
C PRO A 72 17.21 -13.65 29.17
N LEU A 73 16.80 -13.44 30.42
CA LEU A 73 15.86 -12.41 30.79
C LEU A 73 16.36 -11.08 30.22
N LYS A 74 15.59 -10.50 29.29
CA LYS A 74 15.94 -9.26 28.61
C LYS A 74 16.12 -8.18 29.67
N ARG A 75 17.36 -7.90 30.06
CA ARG A 75 17.71 -6.73 30.90
C ARG A 75 17.57 -5.47 30.04
N ALA A 76 16.34 -5.16 29.66
CA ALA A 76 16.01 -3.83 29.21
C ALA A 76 16.09 -2.93 30.44
N LYS A 77 17.25 -2.32 30.66
CA LYS A 77 17.35 -1.18 31.55
C LYS A 77 16.50 -0.09 30.89
N PRO A 78 15.36 0.33 31.45
CA PRO A 78 14.67 1.49 30.93
C PRO A 78 15.69 2.62 30.90
N SER A 79 15.89 3.26 29.75
CA SER A 79 16.78 4.40 29.66
C SER A 79 16.27 5.46 30.64
N PRO A 80 17.06 5.88 31.64
CA PRO A 80 16.69 7.01 32.46
C PRO A 80 16.99 8.26 31.63
N GLY A 81 16.07 8.63 30.74
CA GLY A 81 16.36 9.73 29.83
C GLY A 81 15.27 10.18 28.87
N HIS A 82 14.11 9.53 28.80
CA HIS A 82 12.96 10.22 28.22
C HIS A 82 12.24 10.94 29.34
N SER A 83 12.78 12.12 29.72
CA SER A 83 11.96 13.08 30.43
C SER A 83 10.74 13.31 29.56
N LEU A 84 9.58 12.89 30.05
CA LEU A 84 8.32 13.43 29.57
C LEU A 84 8.42 14.92 29.84
N ALA A 85 8.86 15.67 28.84
CA ALA A 85 8.66 17.11 28.83
C ALA A 85 7.16 17.29 28.65
N ASP A 86 6.42 17.14 29.76
CA ASP A 86 4.96 17.27 29.85
C ASP A 86 4.46 18.66 29.41
N HIS A 87 5.39 19.58 29.09
CA HIS A 87 5.14 20.92 28.60
C HIS A 87 5.31 21.07 27.07
N VAL A 88 5.85 20.06 26.37
CA VAL A 88 5.99 20.16 24.92
C VAL A 88 4.72 19.67 24.26
N ASP A 89 4.02 20.61 23.63
CA ASP A 89 2.85 20.32 22.83
C ASP A 89 3.14 19.17 21.82
N PRO A 90 2.30 18.12 21.79
CA PRO A 90 2.52 16.97 20.92
C PRO A 90 2.58 17.33 19.43
N GLU A 91 1.84 18.35 18.98
CA GLU A 91 1.87 18.83 17.60
C GLU A 91 3.22 19.46 17.26
N GLU A 92 3.75 20.34 18.11
CA GLU A 92 5.11 20.87 17.91
C GLU A 92 6.19 19.77 17.93
N ARG A 93 6.04 18.76 18.80
CA ARG A 93 6.98 17.64 18.85
C ARG A 93 6.98 16.84 17.55
N LEU A 94 5.81 16.60 16.98
CA LEU A 94 5.68 15.95 15.69
C LEU A 94 6.32 16.79 14.59
N ASN A 95 6.02 18.09 14.53
CA ASN A 95 6.54 19.01 13.51
C ASN A 95 8.08 19.09 13.48
N ARG A 96 8.75 19.00 14.63
CA ARG A 96 10.24 18.98 14.69
C ARG A 96 10.85 17.72 14.07
N HIS A 97 10.18 16.58 14.22
CA HIS A 97 10.67 15.30 13.72
C HIS A 97 10.23 15.02 12.27
N ASP A 98 9.15 15.67 11.83
CA ASP A 98 8.53 15.41 10.54
C ASP A 98 9.08 16.28 9.41
N GLN A 99 10.40 16.15 9.16
CA GLN A 99 11.06 16.91 8.10
C GLN A 99 10.65 16.49 6.70
N HIS A 100 10.24 15.23 6.51
CA HIS A 100 9.97 14.68 5.18
C HIS A 100 8.50 14.77 4.78
N ILE A 101 7.53 14.55 5.69
CA ILE A 101 6.12 14.65 5.31
C ILE A 101 5.76 16.11 5.05
N THR A 102 6.14 17.06 5.92
CA THR A 102 5.93 18.50 5.68
C THR A 102 6.57 18.96 4.37
N ALA A 103 7.79 18.50 4.04
CA ALA A 103 8.47 18.83 2.78
C ALA A 103 7.79 18.23 1.54
N VAL A 104 7.12 17.08 1.68
CA VAL A 104 6.33 16.48 0.59
C VAL A 104 4.99 17.20 0.46
N LEU A 105 4.27 17.41 1.55
CA LEU A 105 2.95 18.05 1.58
C LEU A 105 3.00 19.49 1.05
N THR A 106 4.08 20.23 1.32
CA THR A 106 4.32 21.58 0.77
C THR A 106 4.55 21.60 -0.74
N LYS A 107 4.92 20.45 -1.34
CA LYS A 107 5.13 20.32 -2.79
C LYS A 107 3.90 19.76 -3.51
N ILE A 108 2.88 19.30 -2.78
CA ILE A 108 1.64 18.84 -3.39
C ILE A 108 0.90 20.06 -3.93
N ILE A 109 0.69 20.07 -5.24
CA ILE A 109 -0.17 21.03 -5.92
C ILE A 109 -1.50 20.36 -6.23
N GLU A 110 -2.60 20.97 -5.81
CA GLU A 110 -3.93 20.54 -6.22
C GLU A 110 -4.12 20.84 -7.71
N ARG A 111 -4.45 19.83 -8.50
CA ARG A 111 -4.80 20.00 -9.91
C ARG A 111 -6.32 19.93 -10.04
N ASP A 112 -6.92 20.93 -10.68
CA ASP A 112 -8.33 20.88 -11.01
C ASP A 112 -8.60 19.77 -12.04
N THR A 113 -9.42 18.79 -11.66
CA THR A 113 -9.82 17.65 -12.51
C THR A 113 -11.24 17.78 -13.04
N SER A 114 -11.93 18.90 -12.80
CA SER A 114 -13.33 19.10 -13.19
C SER A 114 -13.59 18.96 -14.70
N SER A 115 -12.59 19.30 -15.52
CA SER A 115 -12.65 19.26 -16.99
C SER A 115 -11.90 18.07 -17.61
N VAL A 116 -11.30 17.20 -16.79
CA VAL A 116 -10.55 16.04 -17.29
C VAL A 116 -11.53 14.97 -17.76
N ALA A 117 -11.53 14.70 -19.07
CA ALA A 117 -12.35 13.64 -19.66
C ALA A 117 -11.96 12.27 -19.08
N VAL A 118 -12.93 11.61 -18.44
CA VAL A 118 -12.75 10.24 -17.93
C VAL A 118 -13.08 9.25 -19.05
N ASN A 119 -12.05 8.53 -19.51
CA ASN A 119 -12.25 7.43 -20.46
C ASN A 119 -12.70 6.18 -19.69
N LEU A 120 -13.99 5.89 -19.72
CA LEU A 120 -14.52 4.66 -19.18
C LEU A 120 -14.28 3.51 -20.16
N PRO A 121 -13.91 2.31 -19.68
CA PRO A 121 -13.84 1.14 -20.53
C PRO A 121 -15.22 0.85 -21.12
N VAL A 122 -15.27 0.53 -22.40
CA VAL A 122 -16.51 0.07 -23.05
C VAL A 122 -16.92 -1.25 -22.37
N PRO A 123 -18.17 -1.39 -21.90
CA PRO A 123 -18.64 -2.64 -21.32
C PRO A 123 -18.45 -3.79 -22.32
N SER A 124 -17.55 -4.73 -22.01
CA SER A 124 -17.35 -5.93 -22.80
C SER A 124 -18.29 -7.03 -22.28
N GLY A 125 -19.05 -7.67 -23.17
CA GLY A 125 -19.86 -8.86 -22.83
C GLY A 125 -19.03 -10.11 -22.50
N VAL A 126 -17.71 -9.98 -22.38
CA VAL A 126 -16.76 -11.05 -22.06
C VAL A 126 -16.01 -10.67 -20.78
N ALA A 127 -15.74 -11.67 -19.93
CA ALA A 127 -15.09 -11.47 -18.63
C ALA A 127 -13.60 -11.10 -18.74
N PHE A 128 -12.94 -11.57 -19.81
CA PHE A 128 -11.53 -11.31 -20.06
C PHE A 128 -11.31 -11.01 -21.54
N PRO A 129 -10.38 -10.10 -21.89
CA PRO A 129 -9.91 -9.97 -23.26
C PRO A 129 -9.37 -11.30 -23.79
N PRO A 130 -9.47 -11.57 -25.10
CA PRO A 130 -8.90 -12.76 -25.69
C PRO A 130 -7.39 -12.84 -25.40
N VAL A 131 -6.95 -14.00 -24.91
CA VAL A 131 -5.54 -14.27 -24.62
C VAL A 131 -4.82 -14.56 -25.94
N PHE A 132 -3.87 -13.69 -26.31
CA PHE A 132 -3.00 -13.93 -27.47
C PHE A 132 -1.72 -14.63 -27.00
N HIS A 133 -1.53 -15.87 -27.44
CA HIS A 133 -0.28 -16.58 -27.24
C HIS A 133 0.75 -16.11 -28.26
N ARG A 134 2.00 -15.86 -27.83
CA ARG A 134 3.09 -15.37 -28.71
C ARG A 134 3.37 -16.28 -29.91
N SER A 135 2.99 -17.56 -29.85
CA SER A 135 3.11 -18.54 -30.94
C SER A 135 2.00 -18.47 -31.98
N GLN A 136 0.94 -17.68 -31.74
CA GLN A 136 -0.13 -17.46 -32.71
C GLN A 136 0.21 -16.22 -33.55
N GLU A 137 0.84 -16.46 -34.69
CA GLU A 137 1.05 -15.43 -35.71
C GLU A 137 -0.31 -15.05 -36.30
N ARG A 138 -0.75 -13.80 -36.12
CA ARG A 138 -1.93 -13.31 -36.84
C ARG A 138 -1.55 -13.08 -38.29
N GLN A 139 -2.00 -13.95 -39.19
CA GLN A 139 -2.21 -13.56 -40.58
C GLN A 139 -3.45 -12.64 -40.64
N GLY A 140 -3.28 -11.34 -40.31
CA GLY A 140 -4.41 -10.41 -40.44
C GLY A 140 -4.24 -9.09 -39.69
N ALA A 141 -4.14 -8.02 -40.49
CA ALA A 141 -4.23 -6.60 -40.19
C ALA A 141 -3.07 -5.96 -39.39
N ARG A 142 -2.09 -5.44 -40.15
CA ARG A 142 -1.20 -4.35 -39.72
C ARG A 142 -2.07 -3.13 -39.36
N PRO A 143 -2.01 -2.59 -38.13
CA PRO A 143 -2.69 -1.34 -37.83
C PRO A 143 -2.07 -0.21 -38.68
N PRO A 144 -2.86 0.77 -39.17
CA PRO A 144 -2.33 1.87 -39.95
C PRO A 144 -1.28 2.62 -39.13
N ALA A 145 -0.15 2.93 -39.77
CA ALA A 145 1.05 3.50 -39.17
C ALA A 145 0.89 4.95 -38.66
N SER A 146 -0.34 5.43 -38.45
CA SER A 146 -0.64 6.80 -38.03
C SER A 146 -0.92 6.95 -36.53
N MET A 147 -0.96 5.88 -35.74
CA MET A 147 -1.31 5.95 -34.30
C MET A 147 -0.17 6.42 -33.38
N TRP A 148 1.04 6.63 -33.91
CA TRP A 148 2.17 7.18 -33.16
C TRP A 148 2.87 8.27 -33.97
N GLN A 149 2.23 9.43 -34.13
CA GLN A 149 2.98 10.66 -34.35
C GLN A 149 2.99 11.44 -33.02
N PRO A 150 4.16 11.68 -32.41
CA PRO A 150 4.27 12.72 -31.41
C PRO A 150 4.03 14.06 -32.11
N GLU A 151 3.04 14.82 -31.65
CA GLU A 151 2.76 16.17 -32.15
C GLU A 151 4.01 17.05 -31.91
N LEU A 152 4.65 17.48 -33.00
CA LEU A 152 5.75 18.45 -32.92
C LEU A 152 5.14 19.84 -32.69
N PRO A 153 5.68 20.65 -31.74
CA PRO A 153 5.20 22.01 -31.54
C PRO A 153 5.46 22.84 -32.81
N GLY A 154 4.40 23.52 -33.27
CA GLY A 154 4.39 24.32 -34.50
C GLY A 154 5.49 25.38 -34.52
N THR A 155 6.23 25.42 -35.62
CA THR A 155 7.17 26.50 -35.93
C THR A 155 6.41 27.79 -36.25
N PRO A 156 6.78 28.95 -35.68
CA PRO A 156 6.17 30.21 -36.07
C PRO A 156 6.51 30.56 -37.53
N SER A 157 5.44 30.72 -38.32
CA SER A 157 5.46 31.21 -39.69
C SER A 157 6.11 32.59 -39.77
N GLY A 158 7.36 32.63 -40.25
CA GLY A 158 8.06 33.86 -40.61
C GLY A 158 7.43 34.51 -41.83
N HIS A 159 6.72 35.62 -41.63
CA HIS A 159 6.29 36.49 -42.72
C HIS A 159 7.50 37.18 -43.35
N ARG A 160 7.89 36.70 -44.53
CA ARG A 160 8.68 37.47 -45.50
C ARG A 160 7.83 38.63 -46.01
N LYS A 161 8.15 39.88 -45.62
CA LYS A 161 7.75 41.06 -46.40
C LYS A 161 8.67 41.19 -47.60
N GLY A 162 8.06 41.24 -48.78
CA GLY A 162 8.72 41.33 -50.06
C GLY A 162 9.49 42.62 -50.24
N ALA A 163 10.57 42.50 -51.00
CA ALA A 163 11.38 43.58 -51.54
C ALA A 163 10.54 44.47 -52.46
N GLN A 164 10.71 45.78 -52.31
CA GLN A 164 10.37 46.77 -53.32
C GLN A 164 11.69 47.20 -53.97
N GLY A 165 11.85 46.84 -55.25
CA GLY A 165 13.02 47.22 -56.04
C GLY A 165 13.03 48.71 -56.41
N PRO A 166 14.17 49.23 -56.86
CA PRO A 166 14.36 50.64 -57.18
C PRO A 166 13.89 50.94 -58.60
N GLY A 167 13.41 52.16 -58.84
CA GLY A 167 13.13 52.64 -60.19
C GLY A 167 13.04 54.15 -60.26
N GLY A 168 13.93 54.75 -61.06
CA GLY A 168 13.75 56.01 -61.80
C GLY A 168 13.94 57.28 -61.01
#